data_AF-A0A0M0LI43-F1
#
_entry.id   AF-A0A0M0LI43-F1
#
_cell.length_a   1.000
_cell.length_b   1.000
_cell.length_c   1.000
_cell.angle_alpha   90.00
_cell.angle_beta   90.00
_cell.angle_gamma   90.00
#
_symmetry.space_group_name_H-M   'P 1'
#
loop_
_entity.id
_entity.type
_entity.pdbx_description
1 polymer ?
#
loop_
_entity_poly.entity_id
_entity_poly.type
_entity_poly.pdbx_seq_one_letter_code
_entity_poly.pdbx_strand_id
1 'polypeptide(L)'
;MDRLLSSIKQQTSFFNMDNISRTEAYANYYNKHREIKWSFLASMVSRNAGWNMCDLEGEWMSQAINQKQRGILFQTYERANWLIFQDAYPQLLLYEASLQHQTPLFHLLSHFGVSRFMQEQWEEFWETRNEKMLMHALIVNEQNIIQKPVMKHPFYQKKVFKSFVFQFQDWLHFSSVLFPTLEGELYGCSVHHFWNVSKRIELGKKLAQLLFDPMLYPLFWKFSQKTAHTGSRHDYEQYFHSWKRPTTPILRITYPIVHHHQSETNEWLVRKSKVTRWMTAPVVLKQTHLTSWYQKKEIELHMLILAEQWWRKR
;
A
#
# COMPACT_ATOMS: atom_id res chain seq x y z
N MET A 1 -14.76 2.46 28.95
CA MET A 1 -13.89 3.04 27.92
C MET A 1 -12.56 2.31 27.80
N ASP A 2 -11.83 2.09 28.91
CA ASP A 2 -10.48 1.48 28.89
C ASP A 2 -10.42 0.08 28.27
N ARG A 3 -11.43 -0.76 28.49
CA ARG A 3 -11.53 -2.09 27.87
C ARG A 3 -11.61 -2.01 26.34
N LEU A 4 -12.36 -1.03 25.81
CA LEU A 4 -12.47 -0.81 24.36
C LEU A 4 -11.11 -0.36 23.80
N LEU A 5 -10.48 0.63 24.42
CA LEU A 5 -9.16 1.11 24.01
C LEU A 5 -8.09 0.01 24.04
N SER A 6 -8.09 -0.81 25.09
CA SER A 6 -7.18 -1.96 25.23
C SER A 6 -7.42 -3.00 24.13
N SER A 7 -8.69 -3.36 23.87
CA SER A 7 -9.07 -4.29 22.82
C SER A 7 -8.62 -3.80 21.44
N ILE A 8 -8.86 -2.53 21.11
CA ILE A 8 -8.43 -1.94 19.83
C ILE A 8 -6.91 -1.97 19.69
N LYS A 9 -6.16 -1.65 20.76
CA LYS A 9 -4.68 -1.75 20.75
C LYS A 9 -4.20 -3.17 20.51
N GLN A 10 -4.80 -4.16 21.18
CA GLN A 10 -4.44 -5.57 21.03
C GLN A 10 -4.73 -6.07 19.62
N GLN A 11 -5.92 -5.79 19.07
CA GLN A 11 -6.28 -6.18 17.71
C GLN A 11 -5.38 -5.50 16.67
N THR A 12 -5.10 -4.20 16.84
CA THR A 12 -4.18 -3.47 15.97
C THR A 12 -2.80 -4.12 15.98
N SER A 13 -2.24 -4.40 17.16
CA SER A 13 -0.93 -5.05 17.26
C SER A 13 -0.92 -6.45 16.65
N PHE A 14 -2.01 -7.22 16.82
CA PHE A 14 -2.13 -8.57 16.27
C PHE A 14 -2.13 -8.57 14.74
N PHE A 15 -2.95 -7.72 14.12
CA PHE A 15 -3.03 -7.65 12.66
C PHE A 15 -1.89 -6.86 12.01
N ASN A 16 -1.15 -6.04 12.77
CA ASN A 16 0.03 -5.30 12.28
C ASN A 16 1.33 -6.12 12.28
N MET A 17 1.24 -7.44 12.40
CA MET A 17 2.39 -8.32 12.58
C MET A 17 3.21 -8.55 11.29
N ASP A 18 2.55 -8.61 10.13
CA ASP A 18 3.18 -8.72 8.81
C ASP A 18 2.29 -8.15 7.69
N ASN A 19 2.81 -8.08 6.46
CA ASN A 19 2.05 -7.58 5.30
C ASN A 19 0.77 -8.41 5.02
N ILE A 20 0.82 -9.75 5.21
CA ILE A 20 -0.33 -10.61 4.93
C ILE A 20 -1.49 -10.30 5.88
N SER A 21 -1.21 -10.28 7.18
CA SER A 21 -2.20 -10.04 8.23
C SER A 21 -2.88 -8.68 8.07
N ARG A 22 -2.10 -7.64 7.72
CA ARG A 22 -2.62 -6.30 7.43
C ARG A 22 -3.55 -6.28 6.23
N THR A 23 -3.12 -6.92 5.14
CA THR A 23 -3.87 -6.98 3.89
C THR A 23 -5.21 -7.69 4.11
N GLU A 24 -5.20 -8.83 4.78
CA GLU A 24 -6.42 -9.59 5.10
C GLU A 24 -7.33 -8.83 6.06
N ALA A 25 -6.79 -8.15 7.06
CA ALA A 25 -7.57 -7.33 7.99
C ALA A 25 -8.34 -6.23 7.26
N TYR A 26 -7.70 -5.55 6.30
CA TYR A 26 -8.36 -4.55 5.45
C TYR A 26 -9.44 -5.15 4.54
N ALA A 27 -9.18 -6.30 3.92
CA ALA A 27 -10.14 -6.99 3.07
C ALA A 27 -11.38 -7.43 3.87
N ASN A 28 -11.15 -8.05 5.03
CA ASN A 28 -12.21 -8.53 5.92
C ASN A 28 -13.04 -7.37 6.47
N TYR A 29 -12.40 -6.26 6.82
CA TYR A 29 -13.10 -5.07 7.28
C TYR A 29 -14.00 -4.50 6.18
N TYR A 30 -13.50 -4.36 4.95
CA TYR A 30 -14.31 -3.87 3.83
C TYR A 30 -15.50 -4.80 3.50
N ASN A 31 -15.30 -6.11 3.58
CA ASN A 31 -16.37 -7.07 3.35
C ASN A 31 -17.56 -6.89 4.33
N LYS A 32 -17.28 -6.42 5.56
CA LYS A 32 -18.29 -6.08 6.57
C LYS A 32 -18.84 -4.65 6.41
N HIS A 33 -17.97 -3.69 6.11
CA HIS A 33 -18.26 -2.24 6.07
C HIS A 33 -17.96 -1.67 4.68
N ARG A 34 -18.89 -1.88 3.74
CA ARG A 34 -18.72 -1.57 2.30
C ARG A 34 -18.67 -0.07 2.01
N GLU A 35 -19.16 0.75 2.92
CA GLU A 35 -19.07 2.21 2.86
C GLU A 35 -17.65 2.72 3.12
N ILE A 36 -16.79 1.93 3.78
CA ILE A 36 -15.40 2.28 4.05
C ILE A 36 -14.50 1.86 2.88
N LYS A 37 -14.70 2.53 1.74
CA LYS A 37 -14.02 2.29 0.47
C LYS A 37 -12.49 2.25 0.58
N TRP A 38 -11.92 3.09 1.44
CA TRP A 38 -10.48 3.11 1.67
C TRP A 38 -9.93 1.76 2.15
N SER A 39 -10.69 0.99 2.95
CA SER A 39 -10.21 -0.31 3.43
C SER A 39 -9.96 -1.29 2.27
N PHE A 40 -10.81 -1.30 1.25
CA PHE A 40 -10.56 -2.14 0.07
C PHE A 40 -9.35 -1.66 -0.73
N LEU A 41 -9.22 -0.34 -0.89
CA LEU A 41 -8.07 0.26 -1.54
C LEU A 41 -6.77 -0.11 -0.81
N ALA A 42 -6.73 0.04 0.51
CA ALA A 42 -5.59 -0.32 1.34
C ALA A 42 -5.26 -1.81 1.21
N SER A 43 -6.25 -2.71 1.20
CA SER A 43 -6.04 -4.13 0.92
C SER A 43 -5.37 -4.35 -0.45
N MET A 44 -5.92 -3.81 -1.53
CA MET A 44 -5.42 -4.06 -2.89
C MET A 44 -4.03 -3.44 -3.13
N VAL A 45 -3.77 -2.26 -2.56
CA VAL A 45 -2.45 -1.62 -2.60
C VAL A 45 -1.44 -2.38 -1.72
N SER A 46 -1.85 -2.91 -0.56
CA SER A 46 -0.96 -3.68 0.31
C SER A 46 -0.56 -5.03 -0.30
N ARG A 47 -1.39 -5.62 -1.18
CA ARG A 47 -1.00 -6.78 -1.99
C ARG A 47 0.22 -6.48 -2.88
N ASN A 48 0.24 -5.31 -3.50
CA ASN A 48 1.39 -4.85 -4.30
C ASN A 48 2.64 -4.64 -3.41
N ALA A 49 2.47 -4.19 -2.16
CA ALA A 49 3.60 -4.08 -1.24
C ALA A 49 4.17 -5.46 -0.87
N GLY A 50 3.32 -6.47 -0.62
CA GLY A 50 3.75 -7.84 -0.36
C GLY A 50 4.50 -8.46 -1.54
N TRP A 51 3.93 -8.31 -2.74
CA TRP A 51 4.59 -8.60 -4.02
C TRP A 51 5.98 -7.97 -4.04
N ASN A 52 6.09 -6.66 -3.81
CA ASN A 52 7.36 -5.93 -3.93
C ASN A 52 8.40 -6.39 -2.91
N MET A 53 7.97 -6.80 -1.71
CA MET A 53 8.84 -7.38 -0.70
C MET A 53 9.41 -8.73 -1.16
N CYS A 54 8.58 -9.63 -1.70
CA CYS A 54 9.01 -10.97 -2.10
C CYS A 54 9.85 -10.95 -3.38
N ASP A 55 9.61 -10.01 -4.28
CA ASP A 55 10.44 -9.81 -5.46
C ASP A 55 11.92 -9.63 -5.11
N LEU A 56 12.22 -8.96 -4.00
CA LEU A 56 13.61 -8.77 -3.55
C LEU A 56 14.34 -10.11 -3.43
N GLU A 57 13.69 -11.15 -2.92
CA GLU A 57 14.24 -12.51 -2.82
C GLU A 57 13.88 -13.40 -4.02
N GLY A 58 13.30 -12.83 -5.07
CA GLY A 58 13.03 -13.50 -6.33
C GLY A 58 14.28 -13.76 -7.16
N GLU A 59 14.14 -14.68 -8.13
CA GLU A 59 15.22 -15.12 -9.02
C GLU A 59 15.97 -13.94 -9.66
N TRP A 60 15.26 -12.93 -10.16
CA TRP A 60 15.85 -11.81 -10.87
C TRP A 60 16.44 -10.73 -9.95
N MET A 61 15.76 -10.40 -8.84
CA MET A 61 16.22 -9.29 -8.00
C MET A 61 17.44 -9.66 -7.16
N SER A 62 17.51 -10.92 -6.72
CA SER A 62 18.69 -11.48 -6.03
C SER A 62 19.98 -11.36 -6.84
N GLN A 63 19.83 -11.38 -8.16
CA GLN A 63 20.92 -11.26 -9.12
C GLN A 63 21.35 -9.80 -9.36
N ALA A 64 20.43 -8.85 -9.24
CA ALA A 64 20.67 -7.42 -9.49
C ALA A 64 21.13 -6.67 -8.23
N ILE A 65 20.55 -7.01 -7.07
CA ILE A 65 20.70 -6.28 -5.81
C ILE A 65 21.31 -7.20 -4.75
N ASN A 66 22.39 -6.75 -4.09
CA ASN A 66 23.04 -7.56 -3.06
C ASN A 66 22.17 -7.69 -1.80
N GLN A 67 22.42 -8.74 -1.00
CA GLN A 67 21.65 -9.08 0.21
C GLN A 67 21.45 -7.89 1.16
N LYS A 68 22.49 -7.08 1.38
CA LYS A 68 22.44 -5.95 2.30
C LYS A 68 21.46 -4.88 1.82
N GLN A 69 21.50 -4.55 0.53
CA GLN A 69 20.58 -3.59 -0.08
C GLN A 69 19.14 -4.11 -0.09
N ARG A 70 18.93 -5.40 -0.39
CA ARG A 70 17.61 -6.04 -0.33
C ARG A 70 17.01 -5.99 1.06
N GLY A 71 17.79 -6.29 2.10
CA GLY A 71 17.34 -6.17 3.49
C GLY A 71 16.92 -4.75 3.87
N ILE A 72 17.65 -3.73 3.38
CA ILE A 72 17.29 -2.31 3.58
C ILE A 72 15.96 -1.98 2.88
N LEU A 73 15.78 -2.43 1.63
CA LEU A 73 14.54 -2.20 0.87
C LEU A 73 13.35 -2.87 1.54
N PHE A 74 13.50 -4.13 1.96
CA PHE A 74 12.49 -4.85 2.73
C PHE A 74 12.09 -4.08 3.98
N GLN A 75 13.06 -3.65 4.80
CA GLN A 75 12.78 -2.85 6.00
C GLN A 75 12.07 -1.53 5.69
N THR A 76 12.38 -0.91 4.54
CA THR A 76 11.70 0.32 4.08
C THR A 76 10.22 0.06 3.81
N TYR A 77 9.94 -0.98 3.01
CA TYR A 77 8.56 -1.37 2.70
C TYR A 77 7.80 -1.76 3.96
N GLU A 78 8.41 -2.59 4.80
CA GLU A 78 7.80 -3.10 6.02
C GLU A 78 7.47 -1.95 6.97
N ARG A 79 8.42 -1.04 7.19
CA ARG A 79 8.21 0.14 8.06
C ARG A 79 7.10 1.04 7.55
N ALA A 80 7.04 1.30 6.24
CA ALA A 80 5.98 2.13 5.66
C ALA A 80 4.59 1.50 5.88
N ASN A 81 4.43 0.22 5.52
CA ASN A 81 3.16 -0.49 5.67
C ASN A 81 2.75 -0.61 7.15
N TRP A 82 3.72 -0.84 8.05
CA TRP A 82 3.49 -0.91 9.48
C TRP A 82 2.97 0.41 10.05
N LEU A 83 3.58 1.54 9.69
CA LEU A 83 3.16 2.88 10.16
C LEU A 83 1.75 3.23 9.66
N ILE A 84 1.45 2.91 8.40
CA ILE A 84 0.13 3.15 7.82
C ILE A 84 -0.94 2.36 8.59
N PHE A 85 -0.70 1.07 8.81
CA PHE A 85 -1.67 0.21 9.50
C PHE A 85 -1.82 0.59 10.98
N GLN A 86 -0.71 0.92 11.65
CA GLN A 86 -0.70 1.35 13.04
C GLN A 86 -1.59 2.58 13.27
N ASP A 87 -1.66 3.48 12.29
CA ASP A 87 -2.50 4.67 12.33
C ASP A 87 -3.95 4.39 11.90
N ALA A 88 -4.14 3.70 10.77
CA ALA A 88 -5.45 3.59 10.13
C ALA A 88 -6.35 2.53 10.77
N TYR A 89 -5.83 1.35 11.12
CA TYR A 89 -6.65 0.26 11.63
C TYR A 89 -7.39 0.55 12.93
N PRO A 90 -6.82 1.23 13.96
CA PRO A 90 -7.60 1.61 15.13
C PRO A 90 -8.74 2.59 14.82
N GLN A 91 -8.62 3.40 13.74
CA GLN A 91 -9.71 4.25 13.28
C GLN A 91 -10.89 3.42 12.76
N LEU A 92 -10.60 2.38 12.00
CA LEU A 92 -11.60 1.44 11.49
C LEU A 92 -12.33 0.73 12.64
N LEU A 93 -11.58 0.16 13.59
CA LEU A 93 -12.16 -0.51 14.75
C LEU A 93 -13.02 0.44 15.62
N LEU A 94 -12.61 1.71 15.75
CA LEU A 94 -13.38 2.69 16.50
C LEU A 94 -14.65 3.13 15.77
N TYR A 95 -14.65 3.19 14.44
CA TYR A 95 -15.87 3.38 13.66
C TYR A 95 -16.85 2.23 13.85
N GLU A 96 -16.38 0.97 13.79
CA GLU A 96 -17.20 -0.20 14.06
C GLU A 96 -17.80 -0.17 15.48
N ALA A 97 -17.01 0.21 16.48
CA ALA A 97 -17.52 0.42 17.85
C ALA A 97 -18.54 1.56 17.93
N SER A 98 -18.31 2.66 17.20
CA SER A 98 -19.25 3.80 17.15
C SER A 98 -20.60 3.38 16.56
N LEU A 99 -20.61 2.53 15.53
CA LEU A 99 -21.83 1.94 14.98
C LEU A 99 -22.57 1.08 16.01
N GLN A 100 -21.85 0.22 16.74
CA GLN A 100 -22.44 -0.66 17.76
C GLN A 100 -23.06 0.13 18.92
N HIS A 101 -22.43 1.23 19.31
CA HIS A 101 -22.92 2.11 20.38
C HIS A 101 -23.89 3.20 19.88
N GLN A 102 -24.12 3.29 18.57
CA GLN A 102 -24.95 4.32 17.92
C GLN A 102 -24.56 5.75 18.30
N THR A 103 -23.26 5.99 18.54
CA THR A 103 -22.74 7.29 18.98
C THR A 103 -21.32 7.49 18.45
N PRO A 104 -20.93 8.70 18.01
CA PRO A 104 -19.58 8.94 17.52
C PRO A 104 -18.57 8.90 18.68
N LEU A 105 -17.60 7.98 18.60
CA LEU A 105 -16.54 7.83 19.62
C LEU A 105 -15.21 8.45 19.19
N PHE A 106 -15.17 9.29 18.15
CA PHE A 106 -13.93 9.69 17.49
C PHE A 106 -13.00 10.59 18.32
N HIS A 107 -13.51 11.22 19.39
CA HIS A 107 -12.66 11.86 20.41
C HIS A 107 -11.61 10.91 21.02
N LEU A 108 -11.86 9.60 21.01
CA LEU A 108 -10.93 8.57 21.48
C LEU A 108 -9.74 8.32 20.55
N LEU A 109 -9.79 8.76 19.29
CA LEU A 109 -8.71 8.57 18.31
C LEU A 109 -7.37 9.13 18.78
N SER A 110 -7.39 10.19 19.58
CA SER A 110 -6.23 10.77 20.26
C SER A 110 -5.43 9.74 21.07
N HIS A 111 -6.08 8.74 21.67
CA HIS A 111 -5.44 7.68 22.46
C HIS A 111 -4.63 6.67 21.61
N PHE A 112 -4.81 6.71 20.29
CA PHE A 112 -4.05 5.92 19.31
C PHE A 112 -3.03 6.77 18.54
N GLY A 113 -2.87 8.05 18.91
CA GLY A 113 -1.97 8.98 18.23
C GLY A 113 -2.46 9.47 16.87
N VAL A 114 -3.73 9.24 16.54
CA VAL A 114 -4.34 9.63 15.27
C VAL A 114 -4.52 11.16 15.22
N SER A 115 -4.13 11.75 14.09
CA SER A 115 -4.12 13.19 13.89
C SER A 115 -5.50 13.83 14.09
N ARG A 116 -5.53 15.06 14.62
CA ARG A 116 -6.76 15.85 14.73
C ARG A 116 -7.48 16.00 13.38
N PHE A 117 -6.72 16.10 12.29
CA PHE A 117 -7.28 16.10 10.94
C PHE A 117 -8.20 14.89 10.72
N MET A 118 -7.75 13.67 11.02
CA MET A 118 -8.60 12.49 10.84
C MET A 118 -9.77 12.45 11.81
N GLN A 119 -9.62 12.96 13.04
CA GLN A 119 -10.75 13.07 13.99
C GLN A 119 -11.89 13.89 13.39
N GLU A 120 -11.58 15.08 12.87
CA GLU A 120 -12.55 15.96 12.22
C GLU A 120 -13.18 15.31 10.97
N GLN A 121 -12.41 14.53 10.19
CA GLN A 121 -12.94 13.83 9.01
C GLN A 121 -13.85 12.64 9.35
N TRP A 122 -13.63 11.97 10.48
CA TRP A 122 -14.52 10.91 10.95
C TRP A 122 -15.84 11.45 11.49
N GLU A 123 -15.81 12.56 12.23
CA GLU A 123 -17.03 13.27 12.68
C GLU A 123 -17.86 13.71 11.46
N GLU A 124 -17.23 14.37 10.48
CA GLU A 124 -17.88 14.77 9.23
C GLU A 124 -18.49 13.58 8.48
N PHE A 125 -17.78 12.45 8.41
CA PHE A 125 -18.29 11.24 7.76
C PHE A 125 -19.48 10.64 8.50
N TRP A 126 -19.50 10.69 9.83
CA TRP A 126 -20.61 10.19 10.64
C TRP A 126 -21.92 10.92 10.35
N GLU A 127 -21.83 12.24 10.15
CA GLU A 127 -22.97 13.11 9.83
C GLU A 127 -23.39 13.01 8.36
N THR A 128 -22.44 13.04 7.43
CA THR A 128 -22.73 13.18 5.99
C THR A 128 -22.74 11.88 5.20
N ARG A 129 -22.12 10.82 5.74
CA ARG A 129 -21.87 9.54 5.04
C ARG A 129 -21.15 9.69 3.69
N ASN A 130 -20.35 10.74 3.54
CA ASN A 130 -19.60 11.00 2.31
C ASN A 130 -18.37 10.07 2.18
N GLU A 131 -18.58 8.87 1.65
CA GLU A 131 -17.56 7.82 1.48
C GLU A 131 -16.33 8.32 0.72
N LYS A 132 -16.54 9.13 -0.32
CA LYS A 132 -15.47 9.67 -1.16
C LYS A 132 -14.59 10.64 -0.39
N MET A 133 -15.18 11.48 0.45
CA MET A 133 -14.44 12.45 1.26
C MET A 133 -13.58 11.73 2.30
N LEU A 134 -14.16 10.76 3.03
CA LEU A 134 -13.40 9.97 3.99
C LEU A 134 -12.25 9.21 3.32
N MET A 135 -12.51 8.59 2.16
CA MET A 135 -11.48 7.88 1.41
C MET A 135 -10.33 8.81 0.99
N HIS A 136 -10.64 10.03 0.52
CA HIS A 136 -9.60 11.02 0.22
C HIS A 136 -8.83 11.45 1.46
N ALA A 137 -9.51 11.66 2.60
CA ALA A 137 -8.87 12.03 3.86
C ALA A 137 -7.87 10.97 4.32
N LEU A 138 -8.26 9.69 4.30
CA LEU A 138 -7.40 8.58 4.66
C LEU A 138 -6.18 8.47 3.74
N ILE A 139 -6.34 8.64 2.42
CA ILE A 139 -5.22 8.70 1.46
C ILE A 139 -4.27 9.86 1.81
N VAL A 140 -4.80 11.05 2.10
CA VAL A 140 -3.97 12.22 2.45
C VAL A 140 -3.20 11.97 3.74
N ASN A 141 -3.86 11.44 4.77
CA ASN A 141 -3.27 11.16 6.07
C ASN A 141 -2.14 10.13 5.96
N GLU A 142 -2.41 8.99 5.30
CA GLU A 142 -1.43 7.93 5.02
C GLU A 142 -0.14 8.49 4.41
N GLN A 143 -0.28 9.29 3.35
CA GLN A 143 0.84 9.80 2.59
C GLN A 143 1.68 10.84 3.36
N ASN A 144 1.07 11.54 4.33
CA ASN A 144 1.78 12.43 5.24
C ASN A 144 2.48 11.66 6.38
N ILE A 145 1.85 10.61 6.91
CA ILE A 145 2.43 9.76 7.97
C ILE A 145 3.77 9.17 7.54
N ILE A 146 3.87 8.64 6.32
CA ILE A 146 5.11 8.01 5.85
C ILE A 146 6.18 9.01 5.37
N GLN A 147 5.84 10.29 5.18
CA GLN A 147 6.70 11.25 4.50
C GLN A 147 8.00 11.55 5.24
N LYS A 148 7.95 11.74 6.56
CA LYS A 148 9.14 11.99 7.38
C LYS A 148 9.88 10.69 7.74
N PRO A 149 9.24 9.69 8.37
CA PRO A 149 9.94 8.52 8.91
C PRO A 149 10.48 7.57 7.84
N VAL A 150 9.90 7.58 6.63
CA VAL A 150 10.34 6.69 5.54
C VAL A 150 10.94 7.51 4.39
N MET A 151 10.14 8.38 3.76
CA MET A 151 10.54 9.00 2.48
C MET A 151 11.67 10.03 2.60
N LYS A 152 11.86 10.64 3.78
CA LYS A 152 12.94 11.62 4.04
C LYS A 152 14.09 11.05 4.84
N HIS A 153 14.05 9.76 5.19
CA HIS A 153 15.06 9.21 6.07
C HIS A 153 16.42 9.11 5.33
N PRO A 154 17.50 9.77 5.81
CA PRO A 154 18.77 9.91 5.08
C PRO A 154 19.46 8.60 4.71
N PHE A 155 19.17 7.53 5.45
CA PHE A 155 19.72 6.19 5.22
C PHE A 155 19.31 5.63 3.85
N TYR A 156 18.08 5.88 3.41
CA TYR A 156 17.58 5.35 2.14
C TYR A 156 18.18 6.13 0.96
N GLN A 157 18.20 7.46 1.02
CA GLN A 157 18.69 8.31 -0.07
C GLN A 157 20.16 8.08 -0.46
N LYS A 158 21.03 7.67 0.50
CA LYS A 158 22.48 7.63 0.28
C LYS A 158 23.07 6.23 0.01
N LYS A 159 22.41 5.13 0.42
CA LYS A 159 23.05 3.79 0.46
C LYS A 159 22.63 2.79 -0.62
N VAL A 160 21.57 3.05 -1.38
CA VAL A 160 21.03 2.06 -2.35
C VAL A 160 21.20 2.48 -3.82
N PHE A 161 21.39 3.79 -4.11
CA PHE A 161 21.08 4.41 -5.41
C PHE A 161 22.20 4.53 -6.48
N LYS A 162 23.16 3.60 -6.58
CA LYS A 162 24.29 3.77 -7.52
C LYS A 162 24.27 2.95 -8.83
N SER A 163 23.30 2.06 -9.06
CA SER A 163 23.18 1.31 -10.35
C SER A 163 21.97 1.79 -11.18
N PHE A 164 22.12 1.84 -12.50
CA PHE A 164 21.05 2.17 -13.45
C PHE A 164 19.90 1.13 -13.40
N VAL A 165 20.23 -0.15 -13.19
CA VAL A 165 19.24 -1.22 -13.00
C VAL A 165 18.40 -0.96 -11.77
N PHE A 166 19.01 -0.44 -10.70
CA PHE A 166 18.30 -0.04 -9.49
C PHE A 166 17.34 1.13 -9.75
N GLN A 167 17.71 2.13 -10.56
CA GLN A 167 16.80 3.25 -10.87
C GLN A 167 15.61 2.84 -11.76
N PHE A 168 15.84 1.94 -12.73
CA PHE A 168 14.78 1.38 -13.57
C PHE A 168 13.82 0.49 -12.75
N GLN A 169 14.36 -0.25 -11.78
CA GLN A 169 13.64 -1.08 -10.83
C GLN A 169 12.83 -0.24 -9.83
N ASP A 170 13.43 0.78 -9.23
CA ASP A 170 12.77 1.70 -8.31
C ASP A 170 11.57 2.36 -9.00
N TRP A 171 11.71 2.71 -10.29
CA TRP A 171 10.60 3.16 -11.12
C TRP A 171 9.53 2.08 -11.30
N LEU A 172 9.85 0.83 -11.66
CA LEU A 172 8.81 -0.20 -11.83
C LEU A 172 8.07 -0.55 -10.52
N HIS A 173 8.80 -0.71 -9.40
CA HIS A 173 8.24 -1.18 -8.13
C HIS A 173 7.60 -0.08 -7.28
N PHE A 174 8.17 1.14 -7.26
CA PHE A 174 7.56 2.25 -6.51
C PHE A 174 6.62 3.09 -7.35
N SER A 175 6.80 3.16 -8.67
CA SER A 175 5.93 4.00 -9.49
C SER A 175 4.66 3.31 -9.91
N SER A 176 4.57 1.97 -9.99
CA SER A 176 3.40 1.28 -10.57
C SER A 176 2.66 0.42 -9.55
N VAL A 177 1.36 0.64 -9.43
CA VAL A 177 0.47 -0.19 -8.59
C VAL A 177 -0.55 -0.86 -9.50
N LEU A 178 -0.70 -2.18 -9.36
CA LEU A 178 -1.46 -3.05 -10.24
C LEU A 178 -2.65 -3.71 -9.52
N PHE A 179 -3.78 -3.79 -10.22
CA PHE A 179 -4.98 -4.52 -9.83
C PHE A 179 -5.24 -5.62 -10.87
N PRO A 180 -5.06 -6.90 -10.48
CA PRO A 180 -5.24 -8.03 -11.37
C PRO A 180 -6.70 -8.48 -11.42
N THR A 181 -7.05 -9.21 -12.47
CA THR A 181 -8.31 -9.95 -12.60
C THR A 181 -8.03 -11.45 -12.70
N LEU A 182 -9.06 -12.27 -12.51
CA LEU A 182 -8.94 -13.73 -12.66
C LEU A 182 -8.79 -14.17 -14.12
N GLU A 183 -9.12 -13.26 -15.04
CA GLU A 183 -8.97 -13.44 -16.48
C GLU A 183 -7.53 -13.15 -16.96
N GLY A 184 -6.62 -12.76 -16.05
CA GLY A 184 -5.22 -12.52 -16.36
C GLY A 184 -4.89 -11.08 -16.75
N GLU A 185 -5.87 -10.18 -16.66
CA GLU A 185 -5.68 -8.77 -17.01
C GLU A 185 -5.12 -7.97 -15.83
N LEU A 186 -4.24 -7.02 -16.14
CA LEU A 186 -3.66 -6.09 -15.18
C LEU A 186 -4.12 -4.68 -15.48
N TYR A 187 -4.74 -4.06 -14.48
CA TYR A 187 -5.03 -2.63 -14.49
C TYR A 187 -4.11 -1.93 -13.51
N GLY A 188 -3.92 -0.63 -13.63
CA GLY A 188 -3.12 0.10 -12.65
C GLY A 188 -2.87 1.54 -13.01
N CYS A 189 -2.04 2.18 -12.20
CA CYS A 189 -1.57 3.54 -12.44
C CYS A 189 -0.08 3.60 -12.14
N SER A 190 0.66 4.41 -12.90
CA SER A 190 2.05 4.73 -12.61
C SER A 190 2.25 6.21 -12.26
N VAL A 191 3.27 6.54 -11.46
CA VAL A 191 3.61 7.92 -11.08
C VAL A 191 5.09 8.25 -11.26
N HIS A 192 5.37 9.32 -11.98
CA HIS A 192 6.70 9.91 -12.01
C HIS A 192 6.93 10.78 -10.76
N HIS A 193 8.14 10.79 -10.22
CA HIS A 193 8.52 11.56 -9.01
C HIS A 193 7.80 11.15 -7.72
N PHE A 194 7.82 9.85 -7.40
CA PHE A 194 7.21 9.25 -6.20
C PHE A 194 7.62 9.91 -4.87
N TRP A 195 8.79 10.57 -4.81
CA TRP A 195 9.25 11.32 -3.64
C TRP A 195 8.33 12.48 -3.22
N ASN A 196 7.53 13.01 -4.16
CA ASN A 196 6.61 14.11 -3.89
C ASN A 196 5.28 13.60 -3.29
N VAL A 197 5.00 14.01 -2.05
CA VAL A 197 3.75 13.65 -1.35
C VAL A 197 2.48 13.97 -2.15
N SER A 198 2.44 15.11 -2.85
CA SER A 198 1.26 15.48 -3.65
C SER A 198 1.06 14.52 -4.82
N LYS A 199 2.15 14.00 -5.40
CA LYS A 199 2.09 13.02 -6.48
C LYS A 199 1.65 11.65 -5.99
N ARG A 200 2.05 11.24 -4.79
CA ARG A 200 1.54 10.01 -4.18
C ARG A 200 0.07 10.10 -3.77
N ILE A 201 -0.36 11.25 -3.25
CA ILE A 201 -1.79 11.51 -2.99
C ILE A 201 -2.59 11.44 -4.30
N GLU A 202 -2.09 12.07 -5.37
CA GLU A 202 -2.72 12.00 -6.70
C GLU A 202 -2.81 10.56 -7.22
N LEU A 203 -1.74 9.76 -7.06
CA LEU A 203 -1.72 8.34 -7.40
C LEU A 203 -2.77 7.55 -6.60
N GLY A 204 -2.80 7.70 -5.28
CA GLY A 204 -3.77 7.01 -4.41
C GLY A 204 -5.21 7.29 -4.83
N LYS A 205 -5.52 8.54 -5.21
CA LYS A 205 -6.85 8.91 -5.71
C LYS A 205 -7.18 8.33 -7.09
N LYS A 206 -6.19 8.26 -7.99
CA LYS A 206 -6.35 7.60 -9.29
C LYS A 206 -6.60 6.11 -9.14
N LEU A 207 -5.87 5.46 -8.23
CA LEU A 207 -6.08 4.05 -7.87
C LEU A 207 -7.46 3.84 -7.25
N ALA A 208 -7.92 4.73 -6.37
CA ALA A 208 -9.26 4.67 -5.82
C ALA A 208 -10.34 4.76 -6.92
N GLN A 209 -10.19 5.71 -7.85
CA GLN A 209 -11.12 5.86 -8.98
C GLN A 209 -11.12 4.62 -9.88
N LEU A 210 -9.95 4.03 -10.14
CA LEU A 210 -9.83 2.80 -10.93
C LEU A 210 -10.49 1.61 -10.22
N LEU A 211 -10.19 1.42 -8.93
CA LEU A 211 -10.65 0.28 -8.15
C LEU A 211 -12.18 0.23 -8.03
N PHE A 212 -12.82 1.40 -7.99
CA PHE A 212 -14.26 1.55 -7.84
C PHE A 212 -14.97 1.95 -9.14
N ASP A 213 -14.30 1.80 -10.29
CA ASP A 213 -14.98 1.89 -11.58
C ASP A 213 -16.09 0.82 -11.65
N PRO A 214 -17.34 1.18 -12.01
CA PRO A 214 -18.46 0.24 -11.99
C PRO A 214 -18.28 -1.03 -12.82
N MET A 215 -17.50 -0.97 -13.90
CA MET A 215 -17.24 -2.13 -14.76
C MET A 215 -16.09 -2.99 -14.20
N LEU A 216 -15.08 -2.38 -13.58
CA LEU A 216 -13.88 -3.08 -13.13
C LEU A 216 -13.96 -3.57 -11.68
N TYR A 217 -14.70 -2.87 -10.82
CA TYR A 217 -14.85 -3.22 -9.40
C TYR A 217 -15.23 -4.69 -9.16
N PRO A 218 -16.24 -5.26 -9.87
CA PRO A 218 -16.60 -6.67 -9.68
C PRO A 218 -15.43 -7.62 -9.97
N LEU A 219 -14.59 -7.30 -10.96
CA LEU A 219 -13.42 -8.12 -11.33
C LEU A 219 -12.36 -8.09 -10.22
N PHE A 220 -12.02 -6.90 -9.73
CA PHE A 220 -11.05 -6.72 -8.65
C PHE A 220 -11.52 -7.33 -7.34
N TRP A 221 -12.80 -7.15 -7.01
CA TRP A 221 -13.38 -7.74 -5.82
C TRP A 221 -13.38 -9.27 -5.92
N LYS A 222 -13.82 -9.85 -7.04
CA LYS A 222 -13.78 -11.30 -7.28
C LYS A 222 -12.38 -11.87 -7.16
N PHE A 223 -11.36 -11.20 -7.74
CA PHE A 223 -9.95 -11.55 -7.55
C PHE A 223 -9.60 -11.59 -6.06
N SER A 224 -9.89 -10.52 -5.31
CA SER A 224 -9.55 -10.43 -3.88
C SER A 224 -10.16 -11.55 -3.02
N GLN A 225 -11.32 -12.08 -3.42
CA GLN A 225 -12.02 -13.14 -2.69
C GLN A 225 -11.54 -14.55 -3.09
N LYS A 226 -11.05 -14.73 -4.32
CA LYS A 226 -10.64 -16.04 -4.84
C LYS A 226 -9.15 -16.30 -4.74
N THR A 227 -8.35 -15.24 -4.61
CA THR A 227 -6.89 -15.33 -4.58
C THR A 227 -6.38 -15.03 -3.16
N ALA A 228 -5.87 -16.06 -2.49
CA ALA A 228 -5.17 -15.88 -1.21
C ALA A 228 -3.97 -14.94 -1.38
N HIS A 229 -3.71 -14.08 -0.40
CA HIS A 229 -2.54 -13.20 -0.43
C HIS A 229 -1.35 -13.87 0.23
N THR A 230 -0.34 -14.22 -0.55
CA THR A 230 0.91 -14.82 -0.07
C THR A 230 2.07 -13.82 -0.11
N GLY A 231 1.88 -12.69 -0.78
CA GLY A 231 2.93 -11.72 -1.09
C GLY A 231 3.82 -12.17 -2.26
N SER A 232 3.64 -13.37 -2.80
CA SER A 232 4.35 -13.80 -4.00
C SER A 232 3.75 -13.14 -5.24
N ARG A 233 4.59 -12.88 -6.24
CA ARG A 233 4.15 -12.47 -7.58
C ARG A 233 3.23 -13.52 -8.23
N HIS A 234 3.39 -14.79 -7.84
CA HIS A 234 2.55 -15.89 -8.29
C HIS A 234 1.06 -15.67 -7.99
N ASP A 235 0.73 -14.90 -6.95
CA ASP A 235 -0.66 -14.54 -6.63
C ASP A 235 -1.38 -13.95 -7.86
N TYR A 236 -0.67 -13.22 -8.72
CA TYR A 236 -1.23 -12.55 -9.90
C TYR A 236 -0.92 -13.34 -11.18
N GLU A 237 0.32 -13.82 -11.32
CA GLU A 237 0.79 -14.47 -12.55
C GLU A 237 0.11 -15.82 -12.84
N GLN A 238 -0.45 -16.48 -11.82
CA GLN A 238 -1.20 -17.72 -12.02
C GLN A 238 -2.41 -17.57 -12.96
N TYR A 239 -2.88 -16.34 -13.19
CA TYR A 239 -4.00 -16.04 -14.09
C TYR A 239 -3.58 -15.63 -15.50
N PHE A 240 -2.27 -15.44 -15.76
CA PHE A 240 -1.83 -15.04 -17.09
C PHE A 240 -2.06 -16.15 -18.12
N HIS A 241 -2.38 -15.76 -19.36
CA HIS A 241 -2.62 -16.70 -20.45
C HIS A 241 -1.40 -17.55 -20.79
N SER A 242 -0.19 -17.01 -20.59
CA SER A 242 1.05 -17.76 -20.70
C SER A 242 1.42 -18.35 -19.35
N TRP A 243 1.64 -19.67 -19.31
CA TRP A 243 2.16 -20.30 -18.12
C TRP A 243 3.52 -19.69 -17.74
N LYS A 244 3.65 -19.32 -16.47
CA LYS A 244 4.91 -18.88 -15.88
C LYS A 244 5.25 -19.75 -14.69
N ARG A 245 6.52 -20.19 -14.63
CA ARG A 245 7.07 -20.79 -13.43
C ARG A 245 7.07 -19.76 -12.30
N PRO A 246 6.69 -20.13 -11.05
CA PRO A 246 6.87 -19.26 -9.91
C PRO A 246 8.37 -18.94 -9.69
N THR A 247 8.72 -17.64 -9.72
CA THR A 247 10.10 -17.16 -9.57
C THR A 247 10.32 -16.37 -8.28
N THR A 248 9.27 -16.16 -7.49
CA THR A 248 9.31 -15.38 -6.25
C THR A 248 8.79 -16.22 -5.08
N PRO A 249 9.43 -16.13 -3.90
CA PRO A 249 9.02 -16.90 -2.74
C PRO A 249 7.77 -16.29 -2.08
N ILE A 250 7.25 -16.98 -1.06
CA ILE A 250 6.12 -16.51 -0.23
C ILE A 250 6.66 -15.68 0.95
N LEU A 251 5.94 -14.66 1.38
CA LEU A 251 6.42 -13.69 2.38
C LEU A 251 6.80 -14.34 3.72
N ARG A 252 5.89 -15.15 4.30
CA ARG A 252 6.06 -15.76 5.64
C ARG A 252 7.15 -16.82 5.75
N ILE A 253 7.62 -17.36 4.62
CA ILE A 253 8.77 -18.28 4.60
C ILE A 253 10.10 -17.55 4.33
N THR A 254 10.02 -16.30 3.87
CA THR A 254 11.18 -15.53 3.40
C THR A 254 11.65 -14.54 4.45
N TYR A 255 10.71 -13.85 5.10
CA TYR A 255 11.02 -12.78 6.03
C TYR A 255 10.48 -13.08 7.43
N PRO A 256 11.28 -12.79 8.48
CA PRO A 256 10.79 -12.89 9.85
C PRO A 256 9.80 -11.75 10.15
N ILE A 257 9.03 -11.93 11.22
CA ILE A 257 8.25 -10.84 11.82
C ILE A 257 9.23 -9.78 12.31
N VAL A 258 9.01 -8.53 11.89
CA VAL A 258 9.82 -7.38 12.31
C VAL A 258 9.13 -6.70 13.48
N HIS A 259 9.85 -6.59 14.59
CA HIS A 259 9.38 -5.80 15.72
C HIS A 259 9.65 -4.31 15.47
N HIS A 260 8.60 -3.52 15.59
CA HIS A 260 8.64 -2.08 15.36
C HIS A 260 8.38 -1.33 16.66
N HIS A 261 8.99 -0.16 16.78
CA HIS A 261 8.68 0.80 17.83
C HIS A 261 8.10 2.08 17.20
N GLN A 262 7.14 2.70 17.88
CA GLN A 262 6.63 4.02 17.53
C GLN A 262 7.33 5.05 18.43
N SER A 263 8.20 5.88 17.87
CA SER A 263 8.95 6.89 18.61
C SER A 263 8.40 8.31 18.44
N GLU A 264 7.56 8.56 17.44
CA GLU A 264 7.05 9.89 17.09
C GLU A 264 5.52 9.89 16.97
N THR A 265 4.92 11.05 17.28
CA THR A 265 3.50 11.32 17.10
C THR A 265 3.14 11.35 15.61
N ASN A 266 1.96 10.84 15.22
CA ASN A 266 1.50 10.88 13.83
C ASN A 266 0.99 12.28 13.40
N GLU A 267 1.18 13.31 14.23
CA GLU A 267 0.84 14.69 13.87
C GLU A 267 1.74 15.21 12.74
N TRP A 268 1.10 15.77 11.72
CA TRP A 268 1.76 16.48 10.63
C TRP A 268 1.18 17.88 10.48
N LEU A 269 2.06 18.85 10.29
CA LEU A 269 1.70 20.26 10.12
C LEU A 269 1.85 20.64 8.65
N VAL A 270 0.73 20.94 8.01
CA VAL A 270 0.66 21.42 6.62
C VAL A 270 -0.34 22.58 6.54
N ARG A 271 -0.05 23.57 5.68
CA ARG A 271 -0.95 24.70 5.43
C ARG A 271 -2.35 24.22 5.00
N LYS A 272 -3.40 24.75 5.62
CA LYS A 272 -4.81 24.41 5.32
C LYS A 272 -5.12 24.46 3.82
N SER A 273 -4.66 25.50 3.11
CA SER A 273 -4.87 25.63 1.65
C SER A 273 -4.31 24.45 0.83
N LYS A 274 -3.21 23.85 1.28
CA LYS A 274 -2.63 22.68 0.64
C LYS A 274 -3.46 21.42 0.90
N VAL A 275 -3.99 21.26 2.11
CA VAL A 275 -4.92 20.18 2.46
C VAL A 275 -6.20 20.31 1.63
N THR A 276 -6.79 21.50 1.53
CA THR A 276 -7.97 21.75 0.68
C THR A 276 -7.72 21.33 -0.76
N ARG A 277 -6.57 21.72 -1.33
CA ARG A 277 -6.17 21.29 -2.68
C ARG A 277 -6.00 19.77 -2.77
N TRP A 278 -5.47 19.12 -1.73
CA TRP A 278 -5.35 17.68 -1.71
C TRP A 278 -6.66 16.96 -1.53
N MET A 279 -7.73 17.60 -1.07
CA MET A 279 -9.05 16.98 -0.92
C MET A 279 -9.88 17.00 -2.20
N THR A 280 -9.53 17.84 -3.19
CA THR A 280 -10.24 17.93 -4.48
C THR A 280 -10.19 16.63 -5.30
N ALA A 281 -11.15 16.45 -6.20
CA ALA A 281 -11.24 15.24 -7.03
C ALA A 281 -9.97 15.03 -7.90
N PRO A 282 -9.56 13.78 -8.14
CA PRO A 282 -8.44 13.49 -9.04
C PRO A 282 -8.74 13.90 -10.48
N VAL A 283 -7.66 14.06 -11.25
CA VAL A 283 -7.74 14.22 -12.71
C VAL A 283 -8.19 12.91 -13.35
N VAL A 284 -8.97 13.02 -14.44
CA VAL A 284 -9.48 11.90 -15.25
C VAL A 284 -8.38 10.90 -15.62
N LEU A 285 -8.71 9.61 -15.49
CA LEU A 285 -7.86 8.49 -15.88
C LEU A 285 -7.75 8.41 -17.41
N LYS A 286 -6.52 8.46 -17.94
CA LYS A 286 -6.28 8.43 -19.40
C LYS A 286 -5.90 7.05 -19.94
N GLN A 287 -5.31 6.18 -19.11
CA GLN A 287 -4.98 4.81 -19.46
C GLN A 287 -4.79 3.99 -18.18
N THR A 288 -5.51 2.88 -18.05
CA THR A 288 -5.52 2.05 -16.84
C THR A 288 -5.27 0.58 -17.10
N HIS A 289 -5.44 0.10 -18.34
CA HIS A 289 -5.09 -1.27 -18.72
C HIS A 289 -3.59 -1.34 -19.03
N LEU A 290 -2.86 -2.16 -18.27
CA LEU A 290 -1.40 -2.20 -18.24
C LEU A 290 -0.81 -3.57 -18.58
N THR A 291 -1.60 -4.60 -18.90
CA THR A 291 -1.13 -5.98 -19.13
C THR A 291 0.08 -6.04 -20.07
N SER A 292 -0.04 -5.55 -21.31
CA SER A 292 1.03 -5.62 -22.31
C SER A 292 2.22 -4.72 -21.95
N TRP A 293 1.95 -3.55 -21.38
CA TRP A 293 3.01 -2.63 -20.95
C TRP A 293 3.85 -3.26 -19.83
N TYR A 294 3.18 -3.89 -18.87
CA TYR A 294 3.81 -4.53 -17.72
C TYR A 294 4.67 -5.73 -18.16
N GLN A 295 4.13 -6.62 -19.01
CA GLN A 295 4.88 -7.75 -19.55
C GLN A 295 6.13 -7.30 -20.33
N LYS A 296 6.00 -6.26 -21.15
CA LYS A 296 7.15 -5.68 -21.86
C LYS A 296 8.21 -5.15 -20.89
N LYS A 297 7.79 -4.47 -19.82
CA LYS A 297 8.71 -3.92 -18.82
C LYS A 297 9.43 -4.97 -18.00
N GLU A 298 8.78 -6.08 -17.70
CA GLU A 298 9.41 -7.21 -17.04
C GLU A 298 10.51 -7.83 -17.91
N ILE A 299 10.25 -8.02 -19.21
CA ILE A 299 11.26 -8.52 -20.17
C ILE A 299 12.44 -7.55 -20.26
N GLU A 300 12.17 -6.23 -20.38
CA GLU A 300 13.22 -5.20 -20.38
C GLU A 300 14.09 -5.27 -19.12
N LEU A 301 13.48 -5.46 -17.94
CA LEU A 301 14.21 -5.60 -16.68
C LEU A 301 15.12 -6.84 -16.68
N HIS A 302 14.61 -8.01 -17.08
CA HIS A 302 15.40 -9.24 -17.13
C HIS A 302 16.60 -9.10 -18.08
N MET A 303 16.40 -8.50 -19.26
CA MET A 303 17.47 -8.25 -20.21
C MET A 303 18.56 -7.32 -19.65
N LEU A 304 18.17 -6.27 -18.92
CA LEU A 304 19.12 -5.36 -18.27
C LEU A 304 19.94 -6.07 -17.19
N ILE A 305 19.31 -6.94 -16.39
CA ILE A 305 20.01 -7.72 -15.34
C ILE A 305 21.04 -8.66 -15.97
N LEU A 306 20.68 -9.38 -17.03
CA LEU A 306 21.60 -10.26 -17.75
C LEU A 306 22.78 -9.49 -18.37
N ALA A 307 22.51 -8.32 -18.96
CA ALA A 307 23.56 -7.45 -19.52
C ALA A 307 24.52 -6.93 -18.45
N GLU A 308 24.01 -6.50 -17.29
CA GLU A 308 24.83 -6.05 -16.16
C GLU A 308 25.72 -7.19 -15.62
N GLN A 309 25.18 -8.40 -15.52
CA GLN A 309 25.96 -9.56 -15.11
C GLN A 309 27.08 -9.91 -16.09
N TRP A 310 26.79 -9.88 -17.39
CA TRP A 310 27.79 -10.13 -18.42
C TRP A 310 28.91 -9.09 -18.37
N TRP A 311 28.57 -7.82 -18.16
CA TRP A 311 29.54 -6.75 -17.99
C TRP A 311 30.42 -6.93 -16.74
N ARG A 312 29.85 -7.35 -15.61
CA ARG A 312 30.60 -7.59 -14.36
C ARG A 312 31.54 -8.81 -14.41
N LYS A 313 31.31 -9.74 -15.35
CA LYS A 313 32.13 -10.95 -15.54
C LYS A 313 33.31 -10.74 -16.51
N ARG A 314 33.32 -9.63 -17.25
CA ARG A 314 34.48 -9.14 -17.99
C ARG A 314 35.36 -8.29 -17.09
#